data_AF-A0A6I3GRU7-F1
#
_entry.id   AF-A0A6I3GRU7-F1
#
_cell.length_a   1.000
_cell.length_b   1.000
_cell.length_c   1.000
_cell.angle_alpha   90.00
_cell.angle_beta   90.00
_cell.angle_gamma   90.00
#
_symmetry.space_group_name_H-M   'P 1'
#
loop_
_entity.id
_entity.type
_entity.pdbx_description
1 polymer ?
#
loop_
_entity_poly.entity_id
_entity_poly.type
_entity_poly.pdbx_seq_one_letter_code
_entity_poly.pdbx_strand_id
1 'polypeptide(L)'
;MQTTVSPLAELEQLVQVRATALSLDVDTAEGGEHLRDLIETAIIEWSDEHHRGQREISLSDPEGVANRAFQNLAQYGPLTDLLEDDDVWEIMVNSPD
;
A
#
# COMPACT_ATOMS: atom_id res chain seq x y z
N MET A 1 -12.56 -17.58 11.10
CA MET A 1 -12.11 -16.39 11.86
C MET A 1 -12.55 -15.19 11.04
N GLN A 2 -13.26 -14.22 11.61
CA GLN A 2 -13.54 -12.98 10.88
C GLN A 2 -12.25 -12.18 10.89
N THR A 3 -11.55 -12.13 9.76
CA THR A 3 -10.38 -11.28 9.58
C THR A 3 -10.90 -9.85 9.53
N THR A 4 -10.77 -9.10 10.62
CA THR A 4 -10.92 -7.64 10.57
C THR A 4 -9.87 -7.14 9.57
N VAL A 5 -10.34 -6.62 8.43
CA VAL A 5 -9.45 -6.09 7.39
C VAL A 5 -8.77 -4.85 7.99
N SER A 6 -7.45 -4.78 7.87
CA SER A 6 -6.70 -3.63 8.38
C SER A 6 -6.96 -2.41 7.50
N PRO A 7 -6.84 -1.18 8.02
CA PRO A 7 -6.94 0.03 7.21
C PRO A 7 -6.02 0.02 5.98
N LEU A 8 -4.80 -0.52 6.14
CA LEU A 8 -3.85 -0.70 5.05
C LEU A 8 -4.41 -1.63 3.96
N ALA A 9 -4.96 -2.79 4.34
CA ALA A 9 -5.50 -3.74 3.37
C ALA A 9 -6.73 -3.20 2.63
N GLU A 10 -7.60 -2.43 3.30
CA GLU A 10 -8.72 -1.74 2.63
C GLU A 10 -8.23 -0.70 1.63
N LEU A 11 -7.20 0.07 2.01
CA LEU A 11 -6.60 1.08 1.15
C LEU A 11 -5.92 0.46 -0.08
N GLU A 12 -5.16 -0.61 0.12
CA GLU A 12 -4.53 -1.37 -0.95
C GLU A 12 -5.56 -1.92 -1.94
N GLN A 13 -6.65 -2.49 -1.43
CA GLN A 13 -7.74 -3.00 -2.26
C GLN A 13 -8.40 -1.87 -3.09
N LEU A 14 -8.64 -0.71 -2.47
CA LEU A 14 -9.20 0.46 -3.16
C LEU A 14 -8.28 0.93 -4.29
N VAL A 15 -6.98 1.07 -4.01
CA VAL A 15 -5.97 1.49 -4.99
C VAL A 15 -5.85 0.47 -6.11
N GLN A 16 -5.81 -0.83 -5.80
CA GLN A 16 -5.73 -1.90 -6.79
C GLN A 16 -6.92 -1.88 -7.75
N VAL A 17 -8.14 -1.66 -7.24
CA VAL A 17 -9.34 -1.51 -8.08
C VAL A 17 -9.21 -0.30 -9.02
N ARG A 18 -8.72 0.84 -8.53
CA ARG A 18 -8.51 2.05 -9.34
C ARG A 18 -7.43 1.86 -10.41
N ALA A 19 -6.28 1.30 -10.03
CA ALA A 19 -5.18 1.00 -10.94
C ALA A 19 -5.62 0.02 -12.05
N THR A 20 -6.38 -1.02 -11.68
CA THR A 20 -6.95 -1.98 -12.65
C THR A 20 -7.90 -1.30 -13.62
N ALA A 21 -8.78 -0.42 -13.14
CA ALA A 21 -9.71 0.32 -13.98
C ALA A 21 -9.00 1.25 -15.00
N LEU A 22 -7.81 1.74 -14.63
CA LEU A 22 -6.96 2.55 -15.50
C LEU A 22 -6.02 1.72 -16.38
N SER A 23 -5.99 0.39 -16.23
CA SER A 23 -5.02 -0.50 -16.87
C SER A 23 -3.58 -0.03 -16.65
N LEU A 24 -3.28 0.39 -15.42
CA LEU A 24 -2.00 0.99 -15.06
C LEU A 24 -0.86 -0.03 -15.10
N ASP A 25 0.21 0.30 -15.83
CA ASP A 25 1.44 -0.49 -15.88
C ASP A 25 2.43 -0.01 -14.82
N VAL A 26 2.34 -0.62 -13.62
CA VAL A 26 3.14 -0.24 -12.44
C VAL A 26 4.62 -0.58 -12.55
N ASP A 27 5.03 -1.39 -13.54
CA ASP A 27 6.43 -1.73 -13.77
C ASP A 27 7.19 -0.60 -14.49
N THR A 28 6.47 0.41 -14.98
CA THR A 28 7.04 1.61 -15.59
C THR A 28 7.22 2.73 -14.56
N ALA A 29 8.20 3.62 -14.77
CA ALA A 29 8.41 4.78 -13.90
C ALA A 29 7.16 5.68 -13.81
N GLU A 30 6.53 5.94 -14.96
CA GLU A 30 5.28 6.73 -15.04
C GLU A 30 4.12 6.03 -14.31
N GLY A 31 3.99 4.71 -14.46
CA GLY A 31 2.96 3.96 -13.75
C GLY A 31 3.20 3.91 -12.24
N GLY A 32 4.46 3.85 -11.80
CA GLY A 32 4.83 3.98 -10.40
C GLY A 32 4.50 5.37 -9.82
N GLU A 33 4.70 6.46 -10.56
CA GLU A 33 4.29 7.80 -10.15
C GLU A 33 2.76 7.91 -10.04
N HIS A 34 2.03 7.43 -11.05
CA HIS A 34 0.57 7.45 -11.02
C HIS A 34 0.01 6.57 -9.88
N LEU A 35 0.65 5.44 -9.58
CA LEU A 35 0.25 4.62 -8.43
C LEU A 35 0.41 5.39 -7.11
N ARG A 36 1.50 6.17 -6.96
CA ARG A 36 1.68 7.04 -5.78
C ARG A 36 0.55 8.06 -5.67
N ASP A 37 0.16 8.70 -6.78
CA ASP A 37 -0.96 9.65 -6.80
C ASP A 37 -2.29 9.00 -6.37
N LEU A 38 -2.54 7.76 -6.82
CA LEU A 38 -3.73 6.99 -6.42
C LEU A 38 -3.73 6.68 -4.91
N ILE A 39 -2.58 6.32 -4.36
CA ILE A 39 -2.40 6.05 -2.93
C ILE A 39 -2.61 7.34 -2.12
N GLU A 40 -1.98 8.44 -2.50
CA GLU A 40 -2.13 9.74 -1.83
C GLU A 40 -3.59 10.20 -1.83
N THR A 41 -4.25 10.10 -2.99
CA THR A 41 -5.68 10.42 -3.11
C THR A 41 -6.54 9.55 -2.18
N ALA A 42 -6.29 8.24 -2.11
CA ALA A 42 -7.02 7.34 -1.23
C ALA A 42 -6.82 7.67 0.26
N ILE A 43 -5.61 8.10 0.66
CA ILE A 43 -5.30 8.52 2.02
C ILE A 43 -6.03 9.82 2.40
N ILE A 44 -6.07 10.79 1.48
CA ILE A 44 -6.79 12.05 1.68
C ILE A 44 -8.28 11.77 1.86
N GLU A 45 -8.88 10.97 0.96
CA GLU A 45 -10.28 10.57 1.05
C GLU A 45 -10.58 9.83 2.36
N TRP A 46 -9.72 8.90 2.76
CA TRP A 46 -9.86 8.18 4.04
C TRP A 46 -9.89 9.15 5.23
N SER A 47 -8.95 10.10 5.25
CA SER A 47 -8.83 11.09 6.32
C SER A 47 -10.06 11.99 6.38
N ASP A 48 -10.57 12.41 5.23
CA ASP A 48 -11.79 13.21 5.13
C ASP A 48 -13.04 12.43 5.57
N GLU A 49 -13.14 11.15 5.23
CA GLU A 49 -14.22 10.27 5.68
C GLU A 49 -14.19 10.06 7.19
N HIS A 50 -13.00 9.83 7.76
CA HIS A 50 -12.83 9.74 9.22
C HIS A 50 -13.18 11.07 9.90
N HIS A 51 -12.73 12.22 9.37
CA HIS A 51 -13.06 13.54 9.92
C HIS A 51 -14.57 13.82 9.90
N ARG A 52 -15.28 13.28 8.90
CA ARG A 52 -16.74 13.34 8.78
C ARG A 52 -17.48 12.29 9.62
N GLY A 53 -16.76 11.42 10.35
CA GLY A 53 -17.32 10.34 11.16
C GLY A 53 -17.88 9.17 10.34
N GLN A 54 -17.51 9.06 9.07
CA GLN A 54 -17.92 7.98 8.16
C GLN A 54 -17.00 6.75 8.26
N ARG A 55 -15.78 6.94 8.77
CA ARG A 55 -14.86 5.88 9.18
C ARG A 55 -14.56 6.00 10.66
N GLU A 56 -14.45 4.86 11.33
CA GLU A 56 -14.15 4.77 12.77
C GLU A 56 -12.64 4.85 13.07
N ILE A 57 -11.81 4.44 12.11
CA ILE A 57 -10.36 4.32 12.28
C ILE A 57 -9.65 5.41 11.48
N SER A 58 -8.83 6.22 12.16
CA SER A 58 -7.89 7.15 11.52
C SER A 58 -6.63 6.44 11.04
N LEU A 59 -6.01 6.95 9.97
CA LEU A 59 -4.62 6.62 9.66
C LEU A 59 -3.71 7.43 10.59
N SER A 60 -3.03 6.76 11.53
CA SER A 60 -2.15 7.43 12.51
C SER A 60 -0.81 7.87 11.93
N ASP A 61 -0.37 7.20 10.87
CA ASP A 61 0.85 7.51 10.11
C ASP A 61 0.55 7.41 8.60
N PRO A 62 0.00 8.48 7.99
CA PRO A 62 -0.35 8.47 6.58
C PRO A 62 0.84 8.23 5.64
N GLU A 63 2.01 8.78 5.97
CA GLU A 63 3.21 8.65 5.13
C GLU A 63 3.75 7.20 5.18
N GLY A 64 3.83 6.61 6.37
CA GLY A 64 4.20 5.20 6.52
C GLY A 64 3.21 4.26 5.82
N VAL A 65 1.91 4.56 5.89
CA VAL A 65 0.87 3.81 5.15
C VAL A 65 1.05 3.96 3.64
N ALA A 66 1.35 5.16 3.14
CA ALA A 66 1.59 5.39 1.72
C ALA A 66 2.77 4.58 1.20
N ASN A 67 3.90 4.66 1.90
CA ASN A 67 5.11 3.90 1.57
C ASN A 67 4.83 2.40 1.61
N ARG A 68 4.12 1.92 2.64
CA ARG A 68 3.81 0.51 2.79
C ARG A 68 2.89 -0.01 1.68
N ALA A 69 1.85 0.75 1.35
CA ALA A 69 0.94 0.42 0.25
C ALA A 69 1.69 0.37 -1.09
N PHE A 70 2.59 1.34 -1.35
CA PHE A 70 3.39 1.35 -2.56
C PHE A 70 4.30 0.12 -2.67
N GLN A 71 5.03 -0.21 -1.58
CA GLN A 71 5.88 -1.41 -1.52
C GLN A 71 5.08 -2.68 -1.80
N ASN A 72 3.89 -2.81 -1.20
CA ASN A 72 3.04 -4.00 -1.32
C ASN A 72 2.42 -4.12 -2.72
N LEU A 73 2.10 -3.02 -3.39
CA LEU A 73 1.41 -3.02 -4.68
C LEU A 73 2.33 -3.04 -5.89
N ALA A 74 3.53 -2.45 -5.80
CA ALA A 74 4.45 -2.28 -6.94
C ALA A 74 5.87 -2.80 -6.70
N GLN A 75 6.16 -3.37 -5.53
CA GLN A 75 7.47 -3.94 -5.23
C GLN A 75 7.29 -5.31 -4.56
N TYR A 76 8.22 -5.69 -3.67
CA TYR A 76 8.23 -7.00 -3.02
C TYR A 76 7.64 -6.94 -1.60
N GLY A 77 6.79 -5.95 -1.33
CA GLY A 77 6.13 -5.72 -0.05
C GLY A 77 7.11 -5.71 1.13
N PRO A 78 6.95 -6.58 2.15
CA PRO A 78 7.88 -6.67 3.28
C PRO A 78 9.33 -6.95 2.91
N LEU A 79 9.59 -7.51 1.73
CA LEU A 79 10.93 -7.89 1.32
C LEU A 79 11.66 -6.79 0.55
N THR A 80 10.98 -5.71 0.15
CA THR A 80 11.59 -4.62 -0.64
C THR A 80 12.87 -4.12 0.00
N ASP A 81 12.80 -3.68 1.26
CA ASP A 81 13.95 -3.05 1.93
C ASP A 81 15.14 -4.03 2.09
N LEU A 82 14.85 -5.33 2.25
CA LEU A 82 15.88 -6.37 2.35
C LEU A 82 16.51 -6.70 1.00
N LEU A 83 15.75 -6.58 -0.09
CA LEU A 83 16.25 -6.83 -1.45
C LEU A 83 17.05 -5.65 -2.00
N GLU A 84 16.81 -4.44 -1.49
CA GLU A 84 17.55 -3.22 -1.84
C GLU A 84 18.84 -3.04 -1.02
N ASP A 85 19.04 -3.84 0.02
CA ASP A 85 20.23 -3.79 0.88
C ASP A 85 21.38 -4.62 0.28
N ASP A 86 22.43 -3.93 -0.20
CA ASP A 86 23.64 -4.54 -0.77
C ASP A 86 24.41 -5.44 0.22
N ASP A 87 24.18 -5.30 1.54
CA ASP A 87 24.79 -6.14 2.58
C ASP A 87 23.98 -7.43 2.83
N VAL A 88 22.78 -7.57 2.24
CA VAL A 88 21.94 -8.78 2.34
C VAL A 88 22.25 -9.74 1.19
N TRP A 89 22.77 -10.92 1.53
CA TRP A 89 23.08 -11.97 0.53
C TRP A 89 22.00 -13.04 0.33
N GLU A 90 21.23 -13.37 1.37
CA GLU A 90 20.21 -14.41 1.30
C GLU A 90 19.03 -14.07 2.23
N ILE A 91 17.82 -14.30 1.73
CA ILE A 91 16.57 -14.17 2.50
C ILE A 91 15.89 -15.54 2.54
N MET A 92 15.70 -16.08 3.75
CA MET A 92 14.96 -17.32 3.97
C MET A 92 13.65 -17.06 4.72
N VAL A 93 12.52 -17.41 4.10
CA VAL A 93 11.19 -17.40 4.74
C VAL A 93 10.93 -18.80 5.30
N ASN A 94 11.00 -18.94 6.61
CA ASN A 94 11.02 -20.25 7.28
C ASN A 94 9.62 -20.84 7.53
N SER A 95 8.61 -19.99 7.69
CA SER A 95 7.24 -20.38 8.04
C SER A 95 6.23 -19.36 7.49
N PRO A 96 4.96 -19.76 7.27
CA PRO A 96 3.90 -18.88 6.78
C PRO A 96 3.18 -18.07 7.88
N ASP A 97 3.72 -18.04 9.09
CA ASP A 97 3.10 -17.41 10.28
C ASP A 97 3.28 -15.88 10.31
#